data_AF-A0A3E0NB11-F1
#
_entry.id   AF-A0A3E0NB11-F1
#
_cell.length_a   1.000
_cell.length_b   1.000
_cell.length_c   1.000
_cell.angle_alpha   90.00
_cell.angle_beta   90.00
_cell.angle_gamma   90.00
#
_symmetry.space_group_name_H-M   'P 1'
#
loop_
_entity.id
_entity.type
_entity.pdbx_description
1 polymer ?
#
loop_
_entity_poly.entity_id
_entity_poly.type
_entity_poly.pdbx_seq_one_letter_code
_entity_poly.pdbx_strand_id
1 'polypeptide(L)'
;MAHSGTASRPWADDCSGSTIAEMVAQLGELVAEAPQHRGTLVDLVDTLRAKLRTRFIRYDDDLLAEAVFQAPWLTGFAEALRHEHVELLRVLETLRERAARSDEGVAAQRGLEQSYHEFVELLGKHDGGRRNLIYESQLCQGHLHE
;
A
#
# COMPACT_ATOMS: atom_id res chain seq x y z
N MET A 1 1.19 23.83 -26.53
CA MET A 1 1.75 22.52 -26.13
C MET A 1 1.37 22.31 -24.68
N ALA A 2 0.35 21.48 -24.44
CA ALA A 2 -0.15 21.21 -23.10
C ALA A 2 0.70 20.10 -22.49
N HIS A 3 1.48 20.45 -21.46
CA HIS A 3 2.07 19.45 -20.57
C HIS A 3 0.95 18.94 -19.68
N SER A 4 0.25 17.91 -20.13
CA SER A 4 -0.57 17.07 -19.25
C SER A 4 0.39 16.31 -18.34
N GLY A 5 0.73 16.92 -17.20
CA GLY A 5 1.29 16.21 -16.07
C GLY A 5 0.25 15.22 -15.59
N THR A 6 0.31 13.99 -16.07
CA THR A 6 -0.36 12.86 -15.43
C THR A 6 0.24 12.78 -14.04
N ALA A 7 -0.53 13.23 -13.05
CA ALA A 7 -0.25 12.96 -11.65
C ALA A 7 -0.08 11.44 -11.53
N SER A 8 1.17 10.98 -11.37
CA SER A 8 1.50 9.58 -11.19
C SER A 8 0.67 9.08 -10.03
N ARG A 9 -0.39 8.32 -10.31
CA ARG A 9 -1.11 7.58 -9.28
C ARG A 9 -0.10 6.52 -8.83
N PRO A 10 0.42 6.60 -7.60
CA PRO A 10 1.57 5.80 -7.18
C PRO A 10 1.33 4.28 -7.20
N TRP A 11 0.07 3.89 -7.38
CA TRP A 11 -0.44 2.52 -7.36
C TRP A 11 -1.07 2.10 -8.71
N ALA A 12 -0.93 2.91 -9.76
CA ALA A 12 -1.58 2.68 -11.06
C ALA A 12 -0.80 1.76 -12.01
N ASP A 13 0.47 1.47 -11.72
CA ASP A 13 1.29 0.66 -12.61
C ASP A 13 1.37 -0.79 -12.12
N ASP A 14 0.65 -1.67 -12.81
CA ASP A 14 1.10 -3.01 -13.20
C ASP A 14 0.21 -3.54 -14.34
N CYS A 15 0.85 -4.07 -15.38
CA CYS A 15 0.21 -4.56 -16.60
C CYS A 15 -0.70 -5.78 -16.33
N SER A 16 -1.98 -5.65 -16.69
CA SER A 16 -3.08 -6.63 -16.62
C SER A 16 -3.62 -6.97 -15.22
N GLY A 17 -4.90 -6.65 -15.00
CA GLY A 17 -5.64 -6.81 -13.73
C GLY A 17 -5.90 -5.48 -13.02
N SER A 18 -6.79 -5.47 -12.02
CA SER A 18 -7.07 -4.27 -11.22
C SER A 18 -5.82 -3.76 -10.51
N THR A 19 -5.65 -2.44 -10.51
CA THR A 19 -4.57 -1.73 -9.82
C THR A 19 -4.76 -1.82 -8.30
N ILE A 20 -3.69 -1.63 -7.52
CA ILE A 20 -3.82 -1.61 -6.05
C ILE A 20 -4.81 -0.52 -5.63
N ALA A 21 -4.80 0.65 -6.27
CA ALA A 21 -5.76 1.72 -5.97
C ALA A 21 -7.22 1.31 -6.22
N GLU A 22 -7.51 0.64 -7.34
CA GLU A 22 -8.85 0.14 -7.64
C GLU A 22 -9.30 -0.93 -6.65
N MET A 23 -8.39 -1.83 -6.27
CA MET A 23 -8.69 -2.87 -5.27
C MET A 23 -8.96 -2.27 -3.89
N VAL A 24 -8.24 -1.22 -3.49
CA VAL A 24 -8.50 -0.50 -2.22
C VAL A 24 -9.85 0.22 -2.26
N ALA A 25 -10.22 0.84 -3.40
CA ALA A 25 -11.54 1.44 -3.55
C ALA A 25 -12.67 0.40 -3.46
N GLN A 26 -12.51 -0.72 -4.18
CA GLN A 26 -13.45 -1.84 -4.13
C GLN A 26 -13.53 -2.45 -2.72
N LEU A 27 -12.41 -2.52 -2.00
CA LEU A 27 -12.36 -2.98 -0.62
C LEU A 27 -13.22 -2.11 0.29
N GLY A 28 -13.19 -0.78 0.13
CA GLY A 28 -14.03 0.14 0.88
C GLY A 28 -15.53 -0.06 0.63
N GLU A 29 -15.93 -0.30 -0.62
CA GLU A 29 -17.32 -0.63 -0.98
C GLU A 29 -17.76 -1.94 -0.33
N LEU A 30 -16.94 -2.99 -0.43
CA LEU A 30 -17.26 -4.31 0.12
C LEU A 30 -17.26 -4.35 1.64
N VAL A 31 -16.45 -3.51 2.31
CA VAL A 31 -16.45 -3.42 3.78
C VAL A 31 -17.77 -2.87 4.30
N ALA A 32 -18.37 -1.88 3.61
CA ALA A 32 -19.67 -1.31 4.01
C ALA A 32 -20.82 -2.33 3.91
N GLU A 33 -20.71 -3.30 3.00
CA GLU A 33 -21.71 -4.34 2.73
C GLU A 33 -21.15 -5.76 3.01
N ALA A 34 -20.24 -5.85 3.99
CA ALA A 34 -19.47 -7.07 4.23
C ALA A 34 -20.30 -8.31 4.58
N PRO A 35 -21.43 -8.24 5.34
CA PRO A 35 -22.25 -9.42 5.60
C PRO A 35 -22.82 -10.06 4.33
N GLN A 36 -23.09 -9.26 3.30
CA GLN A 36 -23.64 -9.71 2.01
C GLN A 36 -22.55 -10.23 1.05
N HIS A 37 -21.30 -9.75 1.23
CA HIS A 37 -20.20 -10.01 0.30
C HIS A 37 -18.96 -10.63 0.93
N ARG A 38 -19.11 -11.33 2.06
CA ARG A 38 -17.99 -11.92 2.83
C ARG A 38 -16.98 -12.69 1.96
N GLY A 39 -17.44 -13.60 1.11
CA GLY A 39 -16.55 -14.41 0.26
C GLY A 39 -15.71 -13.54 -0.67
N THR A 40 -16.37 -12.64 -1.40
CA THR A 40 -15.72 -11.68 -2.30
C THR A 40 -14.74 -10.77 -1.57
N LEU A 41 -15.09 -10.32 -0.35
CA LEU A 41 -14.23 -9.48 0.48
C LEU A 41 -12.95 -10.24 0.89
N VAL A 42 -13.07 -11.49 1.34
CA VAL A 42 -11.91 -12.33 1.69
C VAL A 42 -11.01 -12.56 0.48
N ASP A 43 -11.58 -12.93 -0.67
CA ASP A 43 -10.83 -13.17 -1.91
C ASP A 43 -10.11 -11.90 -2.40
N LEU A 44 -10.76 -10.73 -2.27
CA LEU A 44 -10.17 -9.44 -2.63
C LEU A 44 -8.99 -9.10 -1.71
N VAL A 45 -9.14 -9.29 -0.39
CA VAL A 45 -8.06 -9.04 0.58
C VAL A 45 -6.86 -9.95 0.30
N ASP A 46 -7.09 -11.23 -0.02
CA ASP A 46 -6.03 -12.17 -0.38
C ASP A 46 -5.30 -11.75 -1.65
N THR A 47 -6.05 -11.35 -2.68
CA THR A 47 -5.48 -10.88 -3.94
C THR A 47 -4.68 -9.60 -3.72
N LEU A 48 -5.18 -8.67 -2.92
CA LEU A 48 -4.52 -7.40 -2.60
C LEU A 48 -3.21 -7.66 -1.85
N ARG A 49 -3.24 -8.55 -0.86
CA ARG A 49 -2.06 -8.96 -0.10
C ARG A 49 -0.99 -9.59 -1.00
N ALA A 50 -1.39 -10.49 -1.91
CA ALA A 50 -0.47 -11.11 -2.86
C ALA A 50 0.18 -10.07 -3.80
N LYS A 51 -0.61 -9.11 -4.29
CA LYS A 51 -0.12 -7.98 -5.10
C LYS A 51 0.86 -7.10 -4.33
N LEU A 52 0.52 -6.67 -3.11
CA LEU A 52 1.40 -5.86 -2.28
C LEU A 52 2.70 -6.60 -1.95
N ARG A 53 2.62 -7.88 -1.58
CA ARG A 53 3.83 -8.69 -1.33
C ARG A 53 4.74 -8.75 -2.56
N THR A 54 4.16 -8.97 -3.73
CA THR A 54 4.91 -9.00 -4.99
C THR A 54 5.57 -7.65 -5.26
N ARG A 55 4.84 -6.55 -5.05
CA ARG A 55 5.36 -5.20 -5.24
C ARG A 55 6.49 -4.87 -4.28
N PHE A 56 6.34 -5.19 -3.00
CA PHE A 56 7.37 -4.95 -2.00
C PHE A 56 8.68 -5.66 -2.35
N ILE A 57 8.61 -6.93 -2.74
CA ILE A 57 9.79 -7.75 -3.07
C ILE A 57 10.41 -7.35 -4.42
N ARG A 58 9.59 -7.06 -5.43
CA ARG A 58 10.10 -6.86 -6.81
C ARG A 58 10.45 -5.42 -7.17
N TYR A 59 9.86 -4.45 -6.48
CA TYR A 59 9.98 -3.05 -6.89
C TYR A 59 10.42 -2.18 -5.73
N ASP A 60 9.75 -2.26 -4.57
CA ASP A 60 10.08 -1.35 -3.49
C ASP A 60 11.44 -1.70 -2.86
N ASP A 61 11.78 -2.97 -2.62
CA ASP A 61 13.09 -3.32 -2.05
C ASP A 61 14.28 -2.86 -2.91
N ASP A 62 14.17 -2.96 -4.24
CA ASP A 62 15.18 -2.45 -5.18
C ASP A 62 15.25 -0.92 -5.16
N LEU A 63 14.08 -0.25 -5.13
CA LEU A 63 14.00 1.22 -5.03
C LEU A 63 14.61 1.73 -3.72
N LEU A 64 14.33 1.06 -2.60
CA LEU A 64 14.88 1.40 -1.29
C LEU A 64 16.40 1.18 -1.27
N ALA A 65 16.90 0.10 -1.89
CA ALA A 65 18.32 -0.16 -2.01
C ALA A 65 19.04 0.91 -2.86
N GLU A 66 18.47 1.29 -4.00
CA GLU A 66 19.00 2.34 -4.87
C GLU A 66 19.03 3.70 -4.14
N ALA A 67 17.95 4.08 -3.45
CA ALA A 67 17.91 5.33 -2.69
C ALA A 67 19.00 5.40 -1.61
N VAL A 68 19.27 4.28 -0.92
CA VAL A 68 20.36 4.19 0.08
C VAL A 68 21.73 4.21 -0.59
N PHE A 69 21.89 3.58 -1.74
CA PHE A 69 23.13 3.62 -2.51
C PHE A 69 23.48 5.06 -2.92
N GLN A 70 22.50 5.82 -3.40
CA GLN A 70 22.68 7.23 -3.80
C GLN A 70 22.83 8.18 -2.60
N ALA A 71 22.11 7.92 -1.50
CA ALA A 71 22.08 8.77 -0.32
C ALA A 71 22.13 7.91 0.97
N PRO A 72 23.33 7.50 1.43
CA PRO A 72 23.48 6.57 2.56
C PRO A 72 22.88 7.02 3.88
N TRP A 73 22.73 8.33 4.10
CA TRP A 73 22.09 8.87 5.31
C TRP A 73 20.58 8.56 5.38
N LEU A 74 19.96 8.13 4.27
CA LEU A 74 18.57 7.71 4.22
C LEU A 74 18.36 6.25 4.66
N THR A 75 19.43 5.53 5.08
CA THR A 75 19.34 4.10 5.51
C THR A 75 18.24 3.86 6.54
N GLY A 76 18.21 4.65 7.62
CA GLY A 76 17.18 4.48 8.66
C GLY A 76 15.77 4.75 8.16
N PHE A 77 15.61 5.63 7.17
CA PHE A 77 14.30 5.90 6.57
C PHE A 77 13.86 4.76 5.64
N ALA A 78 14.77 4.22 4.83
CA ALA A 78 14.49 3.03 4.01
C ALA A 78 14.16 1.80 4.87
N GLU A 79 14.84 1.61 6.01
CA GLU A 79 14.51 0.56 6.98
C GLU A 79 13.12 0.74 7.61
N ALA A 80 12.73 1.98 7.94
CA ALA A 80 11.39 2.27 8.41
C ALA A 80 10.31 1.91 7.37
N LEU A 81 10.56 2.20 6.09
CA LEU A 81 9.65 1.81 4.99
C LEU A 81 9.57 0.28 4.84
N ARG A 82 10.69 -0.45 4.97
CA ARG A 82 10.67 -1.92 5.00
C ARG A 82 9.87 -2.48 6.16
N HIS A 83 9.94 -1.85 7.33
CA HIS A 83 9.11 -2.24 8.47
C HIS A 83 7.62 -2.03 8.16
N GLU A 84 7.26 -0.92 7.51
CA GLU A 84 5.88 -0.66 7.08
C GLU A 84 5.35 -1.71 6.09
N HIS A 85 6.19 -2.32 5.24
CA HIS A 85 5.78 -3.45 4.39
C HIS A 85 5.23 -4.62 5.23
N VAL A 86 5.90 -4.94 6.34
CA VAL A 86 5.50 -6.04 7.24
C VAL A 86 4.18 -5.70 7.93
N GLU A 87 4.05 -4.47 8.44
CA GLU A 87 2.83 -4.02 9.11
C GLU A 87 1.63 -3.98 8.16
N LEU A 88 1.79 -3.49 6.93
CA LEU A 88 0.72 -3.50 5.92
C LEU A 88 0.20 -4.92 5.65
N LEU A 89 1.10 -5.90 5.54
CA LEU A 89 0.71 -7.30 5.34
C LEU A 89 0.03 -7.91 6.57
N ARG A 90 0.38 -7.47 7.78
CA ARG A 90 -0.26 -7.90 9.03
C ARG A 90 -1.66 -7.32 9.19
N VAL A 91 -1.85 -6.04 8.88
CA VAL A 91 -3.17 -5.41 8.93
C VAL A 91 -4.11 -6.06 7.91
N LEU A 92 -3.61 -6.42 6.71
CA LEU A 92 -4.40 -7.18 5.73
C LEU A 92 -4.78 -8.59 6.21
N GLU A 93 -3.92 -9.28 6.94
CA GLU A 93 -4.29 -10.56 7.58
C GLU A 93 -5.41 -10.35 8.61
N THR A 94 -5.28 -9.32 9.45
CA THR A 94 -6.31 -8.98 10.44
C THR A 94 -7.64 -8.64 9.75
N LEU A 95 -7.57 -7.89 8.65
CA LEU A 95 -8.74 -7.53 7.85
C LEU A 95 -9.40 -8.77 7.24
N ARG A 96 -8.60 -9.71 6.72
CA ARG A 96 -9.08 -11.00 6.20
C ARG A 96 -9.82 -11.79 7.28
N GLU A 97 -9.23 -11.94 8.46
CA GLU A 97 -9.84 -12.66 9.58
C GLU A 97 -11.15 -12.02 10.05
N ARG A 98 -11.20 -10.68 10.12
CA ARG A 98 -12.41 -9.93 10.47
C ARG A 98 -13.47 -10.02 9.38
N ALA A 99 -13.08 -10.01 8.11
CA ALA A 99 -14.00 -10.20 6.99
C ALA A 99 -14.68 -11.55 7.08
N ALA A 100 -13.93 -12.62 7.39
CA ALA A 100 -14.47 -13.97 7.56
C ALA A 100 -15.50 -14.10 8.70
N ARG A 101 -15.56 -13.13 9.62
CA ARG A 101 -16.46 -13.09 10.78
C ARG A 101 -17.45 -11.91 10.74
N SER A 102 -17.57 -11.22 9.60
CA SER A 102 -18.37 -9.99 9.50
C SER A 102 -19.87 -10.18 9.78
N ASP A 103 -20.37 -11.40 9.67
CA ASP A 103 -21.77 -11.78 9.95
C ASP A 103 -22.07 -12.04 11.44
N GLU A 104 -21.07 -12.00 12.32
CA GLU A 104 -21.22 -12.21 13.77
C GLU A 104 -21.87 -11.00 14.49
N GLY A 105 -22.21 -9.93 13.75
CA GLY A 105 -23.01 -8.80 14.21
C GLY A 105 -22.28 -7.46 14.21
N VAL A 106 -22.90 -6.44 14.81
CA VAL A 106 -22.45 -5.03 14.75
C VAL A 106 -21.05 -4.81 15.32
N ALA A 107 -20.63 -5.60 16.32
CA ALA A 107 -19.28 -5.52 16.87
C ALA A 107 -18.22 -6.03 15.88
N ALA A 108 -18.50 -7.13 15.17
CA ALA A 108 -17.61 -7.67 14.14
C ALA A 108 -17.49 -6.70 12.96
N GLN A 109 -18.62 -6.13 12.52
CA GLN A 109 -18.63 -5.11 11.47
C GLN A 109 -17.78 -3.87 11.82
N ARG A 110 -17.92 -3.32 13.03
CA ARG A 110 -17.08 -2.20 13.48
C ARG A 110 -15.60 -2.55 13.55
N GLY A 111 -15.28 -3.78 13.95
CA GLY A 111 -13.91 -4.28 13.91
C GLY A 111 -13.37 -4.30 12.48
N LEU A 112 -14.16 -4.82 11.53
CA LEU A 112 -13.77 -4.85 10.12
C LEU A 112 -13.50 -3.43 9.58
N GLU A 113 -14.40 -2.50 9.82
CA GLU A 113 -14.26 -1.08 9.42
C GLU A 113 -13.00 -0.45 10.03
N GLN A 114 -12.73 -0.69 11.32
CA GLN A 114 -11.53 -0.19 11.98
C GLN A 114 -10.24 -0.70 11.32
N SER A 115 -10.16 -2.01 11.02
CA SER A 115 -8.99 -2.58 10.36
C SER A 115 -8.83 -2.08 8.92
N TYR A 116 -9.94 -1.80 8.24
CA TYR A 116 -9.89 -1.19 6.91
C TYR A 116 -9.32 0.24 6.98
N HIS A 117 -9.79 1.05 7.94
CA HIS A 117 -9.27 2.40 8.15
C HIS A 117 -7.78 2.41 8.52
N GLU A 118 -7.36 1.53 9.42
CA GLU A 118 -5.95 1.34 9.79
C GLU A 118 -5.09 1.00 8.56
N PHE A 119 -5.58 0.08 7.71
CA PHE A 119 -4.89 -0.30 6.49
C PHE A 119 -4.73 0.88 5.52
N VAL A 120 -5.81 1.64 5.26
CA VAL A 120 -5.78 2.78 4.33
C VAL A 120 -4.87 3.89 4.84
N GLU A 121 -4.90 4.19 6.14
CA GLU A 121 -4.03 5.18 6.76
C GLU A 121 -2.56 4.80 6.64
N LEU A 122 -2.23 3.55 7.00
CA LEU A 122 -0.86 3.03 6.90
C LEU A 122 -0.37 3.02 5.45
N LEU A 123 -1.23 2.65 4.50
CA LEU A 123 -0.89 2.63 3.07
C LEU A 123 -0.62 4.05 2.54
N GLY A 124 -1.43 5.02 2.97
CA GLY A 124 -1.25 6.43 2.63
C GLY A 124 0.06 7.00 3.20
N LYS A 125 0.36 6.69 4.47
CA LYS A 125 1.63 7.06 5.11
C LYS A 125 2.83 6.47 4.38
N HIS A 126 2.78 5.17 4.09
CA HIS A 126 3.83 4.45 3.38
C HIS A 126 4.09 5.06 2.00
N ASP A 127 3.03 5.36 1.25
CA ASP A 127 3.14 5.98 -0.06
C ASP A 127 3.75 7.40 -0.03
N GLY A 128 3.37 8.19 0.99
CA GLY A 128 3.99 9.50 1.24
C GLY A 128 5.48 9.36 1.57
N GLY A 129 5.82 8.39 2.42
CA GLY A 129 7.20 8.09 2.78
C GLY A 129 8.04 7.65 1.59
N ARG A 130 7.53 6.74 0.74
CA ARG A 130 8.20 6.29 -0.49
C ARG A 130 8.46 7.45 -1.45
N ARG A 131 7.48 8.32 -1.67
CA ARG A 131 7.65 9.52 -2.51
C ARG A 131 8.69 10.48 -1.95
N ASN A 132 8.69 10.67 -0.63
CA ASN A 132 9.70 11.52 0.02
C ASN A 132 11.10 10.94 -0.13
N LEU A 133 11.27 9.62 0.06
CA LEU A 133 12.56 8.97 -0.13
C LEU A 133 13.10 9.17 -1.55
N ILE A 134 12.25 9.00 -2.57
CA ILE A 134 12.64 9.23 -3.97
C ILE A 134 13.09 10.68 -4.16
N TYR A 135 12.29 11.64 -3.69
CA TYR A 135 12.62 13.06 -3.79
C TYR A 135 13.96 13.40 -3.13
N GLU A 136 14.17 12.97 -1.88
CA GLU A 136 15.41 13.20 -1.13
C GLU A 136 16.63 12.54 -1.81
N SER A 137 16.48 11.31 -2.31
CA SER A 137 17.58 10.62 -3.01
C SER A 137 17.97 11.29 -4.34
N GLN A 138 17.02 11.94 -5.03
CA GLN A 138 17.25 12.62 -6.31
C GLN A 138 17.87 14.02 -6.14
N LEU A 139 17.59 14.72 -5.04
CA LEU A 139 18.22 16.01 -4.74
C LEU A 139 19.75 15.90 -4.71
N CYS A 140 20.29 14.75 -4.31
CA CYS A 140 21.73 14.50 -4.28
C CYS A 140 22.35 14.42 -5.68
N GLN A 141 21.60 13.92 -6.67
CA GLN A 141 22.06 13.84 -8.05
C GLN A 141 22.13 15.23 -8.72
N GLY A 142 21.27 16.16 -8.28
CA GLY A 142 21.28 17.55 -8.76
C GLY A 142 22.48 18.39 -8.30
N HIS A 143 23.22 17.96 -7.28
CA HIS A 143 24.39 18.67 -6.75
C HIS A 143 25.74 18.16 -7.27
N LEU A 144 25.76 17.13 -8.13
CA LEU A 144 26.98 16.63 -8.78
C LEU A 144 27.21 17.19 -10.19
N HIS A 145 26.32 18.07 -10.67
CA HIS A 145 26.34 18.63 -12.03
C HIS A 145 26.48 20.16 -12.11
N GLU A 146 26.81 20.84 -11.01
CA GLU A 146 27.23 22.26 -10.98
C GLU A 146 28.72 22.38 -10.64
#